data_AF-A0A1G8I8Y6-F1
#
_entry.id   AF-A0A1G8I8Y6-F1
#
_cell.length_a   1.000
_cell.length_b   1.000
_cell.length_c   1.000
_cell.angle_alpha   90.00
_cell.angle_beta   90.00
_cell.angle_gamma   90.00
#
_symmetry.space_group_name_H-M   'P 1'
#
loop_
_entity.id
_entity.type
_entity.pdbx_description
1 polymer ?
#
loop_
_entity_poly.entity_id
_entity_poly.type
_entity_poly.pdbx_seq_one_letter_code
_entity_poly.pdbx_strand_id
1 'polypeptide(L)'
;MGKPSRDKGQRREREFAELMNGEKVPQSGAAGGNFSNDVRALGLEWEVKAKKDGWKTIYKWLEDEREKPDALALKADRKDWLVVMKAEDFKKLMEGDE
;
A
#
# COMPACT_ATOMS: atom_id res chain seq x y z
N MET A 1 -0.66 -19.29 2.21
CA MET A 1 0.63 -18.65 1.86
C MET A 1 1.73 -19.26 2.71
N GLY A 2 2.91 -19.54 2.16
CA GLY A 2 4.05 -20.05 2.94
C GLY A 2 4.82 -18.94 3.67
N LYS A 3 5.60 -19.32 4.69
CA LYS A 3 6.47 -18.42 5.48
C LYS A 3 7.33 -17.48 4.60
N PRO A 4 7.98 -17.94 3.50
CA PRO A 4 8.79 -17.05 2.66
C PRO A 4 8.00 -15.92 1.99
N SER A 5 6.75 -16.18 1.60
CA SER A 5 5.89 -15.16 0.97
C SER A 5 5.47 -14.10 1.98
N ARG A 6 5.18 -14.50 3.22
CA ARG A 6 4.79 -13.59 4.30
C ARG A 6 5.97 -12.71 4.71
N ASP A 7 7.15 -13.31 4.88
CA ASP A 7 8.36 -12.59 5.25
C ASP A 7 8.80 -11.61 4.14
N LYS A 8 8.54 -11.95 2.87
CA LYS A 8 8.70 -11.04 1.73
C LYS A 8 7.75 -9.84 1.82
N GLY A 9 6.47 -10.06 2.14
CA GLY A 9 5.48 -8.99 2.33
C GLY A 9 5.93 -8.01 3.42
N GLN A 10 6.21 -8.53 4.62
CA GLN A 10 6.64 -7.72 5.76
C GLN A 10 7.91 -6.90 5.49
N ARG A 11 8.87 -7.46 4.75
CA ARG A 11 10.07 -6.72 4.35
C ARG A 11 9.74 -5.57 3.40
N ARG A 12 8.81 -5.78 2.46
CA ARG A 12 8.39 -4.77 1.49
C ARG A 12 7.57 -3.65 2.13
N GLU A 13 6.70 -4.00 3.08
CA GLU A 13 5.94 -3.05 3.90
C GLU A 13 6.88 -2.12 4.67
N ARG A 14 7.93 -2.67 5.31
CA ARG A 14 8.95 -1.87 6.01
C ARG A 14 9.78 -1.00 5.07
N GLU A 15 10.27 -1.57 3.96
CA GLU A 15 11.04 -0.83 2.95
C GLU A 15 10.26 0.38 2.42
N PHE A 16 8.96 0.22 2.16
CA PHE A 16 8.12 1.31 1.68
C PHE A 16 7.83 2.36 2.77
N ALA A 17 7.53 1.93 4.00
CA ALA A 17 7.33 2.84 5.13
C ALA A 17 8.57 3.71 5.39
N GLU A 18 9.77 3.11 5.38
CA GLU A 18 11.03 3.84 5.52
C GLU A 18 11.24 4.85 4.38
N LEU A 19 10.97 4.44 3.12
CA LEU A 19 11.10 5.32 1.96
C LEU A 19 10.18 6.56 2.03
N MET A 20 8.95 6.37 2.51
CA MET A 20 7.95 7.44 2.61
C MET A 20 7.99 8.19 3.95
N ASN A 21 8.98 7.88 4.81
CA ASN A 21 9.10 8.43 6.17
C ASN A 21 7.80 8.28 6.99
N GLY A 22 7.17 7.11 6.88
CA GLY A 22 5.92 6.75 7.54
C GLY A 22 6.06 5.52 8.44
N GLU A 23 4.92 4.90 8.75
CA GLU A 23 4.87 3.75 9.64
C GLU A 23 4.18 2.54 9.01
N LYS A 24 4.71 1.35 9.32
CA LYS A 24 4.07 0.10 8.99
C LYS A 24 2.95 -0.17 9.99
N VAL A 25 1.75 -0.44 9.47
CA VAL A 25 0.60 -0.81 10.27
C VAL A 25 0.74 -2.27 10.79
N PRO A 26 0.48 -2.54 12.07
CA PRO A 26 0.44 -3.90 12.59
C PRO A 26 -0.75 -4.68 12.01
N GLN A 27 -0.52 -5.91 11.54
CA GLN A 27 -1.61 -6.81 11.12
C GLN A 27 -2.45 -7.18 12.36
N SER A 28 -3.57 -6.50 12.58
CA SER A 28 -4.40 -6.66 13.77
C SER A 28 -5.34 -7.86 13.67
N GLY A 29 -4.77 -9.07 13.77
CA GLY A 29 -5.58 -10.27 14.06
C GLY A 29 -5.99 -10.39 15.53
N ALA A 30 -5.31 -9.71 16.45
CA ALA A 30 -5.42 -9.96 17.90
C ALA A 30 -5.92 -8.77 18.74
N ALA A 31 -6.02 -7.56 18.18
CA ALA A 31 -6.25 -6.32 18.94
C ALA A 31 -7.65 -5.70 18.74
N GLY A 32 -8.57 -6.37 18.04
CA GLY A 32 -9.96 -5.91 17.89
C GLY A 32 -10.15 -4.60 17.10
N GLY A 33 -9.10 -3.98 16.59
CA GLY A 33 -9.14 -2.80 15.72
C GLY A 33 -9.08 -3.17 14.24
N ASN A 34 -9.85 -2.48 13.41
CA ASN A 34 -9.84 -2.62 11.96
C ASN A 34 -8.68 -1.77 11.39
N PHE A 35 -7.44 -2.24 11.51
CA PHE A 35 -6.29 -1.61 10.90
C PHE A 35 -6.12 -2.21 9.49
N SER A 36 -6.73 -1.56 8.52
CA SER A 36 -7.06 -2.13 7.22
C SER A 36 -6.13 -1.69 6.08
N ASN A 37 -4.90 -1.28 6.39
CA ASN A 37 -3.92 -0.85 5.39
C ASN A 37 -2.53 -1.25 5.83
N ASP A 38 -1.58 -1.39 4.90
CA ASP A 38 -0.23 -1.89 5.19
C ASP A 38 0.69 -0.81 5.77
N VAL A 39 0.58 0.43 5.27
CA VAL A 39 1.44 1.56 5.62
C VAL A 39 0.62 2.85 5.72
N ARG A 40 0.99 3.72 6.68
CA ARG A 40 0.50 5.10 6.78
C ARG A 40 1.66 6.06 6.57
N ALA A 41 1.55 6.91 5.57
CA ALA A 41 2.60 7.87 5.23
C ALA A 41 2.01 9.03 4.41
N LEU A 42 2.60 10.22 4.56
CA LEU A 42 2.22 11.42 3.78
C LEU A 42 0.71 11.76 3.87
N GLY A 43 0.07 11.45 4.99
CA GLY A 43 -1.37 11.67 5.19
C GLY A 43 -2.30 10.67 4.49
N LEU A 44 -1.74 9.63 3.86
CA LEU A 44 -2.49 8.61 3.09
C LEU A 44 -2.39 7.23 3.73
N GLU A 45 -3.41 6.40 3.50
CA GLU A 45 -3.38 4.97 3.77
C GLU A 45 -2.99 4.17 2.51
N TRP A 46 -2.01 3.29 2.67
CA TRP A 46 -1.34 2.59 1.57
C TRP A 46 -1.52 1.08 1.65
N GLU A 47 -1.81 0.46 0.51
CA GLU A 47 -1.73 -0.99 0.32
C GLU A 47 -0.47 -1.37 -0.48
N VAL A 48 0.33 -2.31 0.02
CA VAL A 48 1.64 -2.66 -0.53
C VAL A 48 1.59 -3.99 -1.28
N LYS A 49 1.90 -4.00 -2.58
CA LYS A 49 1.93 -5.22 -3.40
C LYS A 49 3.29 -5.44 -4.07
N ALA A 50 3.90 -6.58 -3.75
CA ALA A 50 5.11 -7.06 -4.42
C ALA A 50 4.77 -8.13 -5.47
N LYS A 51 4.68 -7.76 -6.74
CA LYS A 51 4.27 -8.65 -7.86
C LYS A 51 5.10 -8.37 -9.12
N LYS A 52 5.24 -9.39 -9.97
CA LYS A 52 5.95 -9.29 -11.26
C LYS A 52 5.07 -8.69 -12.36
N ASP A 53 3.77 -8.98 -12.31
CA ASP A 53 2.70 -8.58 -13.22
C ASP A 53 1.41 -8.30 -12.43
N GLY A 54 0.38 -7.73 -13.07
CA GLY A 54 -0.90 -7.47 -12.38
C GLY A 54 -1.80 -6.35 -12.89
N TRP A 55 -1.68 -5.86 -14.12
CA TRP A 55 -2.47 -4.71 -14.58
C TRP A 55 -4.00 -4.85 -14.38
N LYS A 56 -4.55 -6.05 -14.62
CA LYS A 56 -5.99 -6.33 -14.44
C LYS A 56 -6.43 -6.37 -12.97
N THR A 57 -5.51 -6.55 -12.02
CA THR A 57 -5.82 -6.67 -10.59
C THR A 57 -5.66 -5.36 -9.83
N ILE A 58 -5.11 -4.31 -10.45
CA ILE A 58 -4.87 -3.02 -9.80
C ILE A 58 -6.18 -2.40 -9.31
N TYR A 59 -7.21 -2.34 -10.15
CA TYR A 59 -8.53 -1.80 -9.74
C TYR A 59 -9.11 -2.56 -8.55
N LYS A 60 -9.02 -3.90 -8.56
CA LYS A 60 -9.48 -4.71 -7.43
C LYS A 60 -8.79 -4.35 -6.11
N TRP A 61 -7.50 -3.99 -6.15
CA TRP A 61 -6.79 -3.58 -4.94
C TRP A 61 -7.10 -2.13 -4.54
N LEU A 62 -7.24 -1.22 -5.50
CA LEU A 62 -7.63 0.18 -5.24
C LEU A 62 -9.07 0.30 -4.73
N GLU A 63 -9.95 -0.60 -5.13
CA GLU A 63 -11.38 -0.58 -4.80
C GLU A 63 -11.74 -1.62 -3.73
N ASP A 64 -10.75 -2.13 -2.99
CA ASP A 64 -10.99 -3.11 -1.93
C ASP A 64 -11.84 -2.46 -0.82
N GLU A 65 -13.09 -2.88 -0.67
CA GLU A 65 -14.02 -2.32 0.31
C GLU A 65 -13.63 -2.59 1.77
N ARG A 66 -12.73 -3.55 2.02
CA ARG A 66 -12.27 -3.88 3.38
C ARG A 66 -11.11 -3.02 3.78
N GLU A 67 -10.13 -2.90 2.89
CA GLU A 67 -8.88 -2.18 3.14
C GLU A 67 -9.04 -0.67 2.86
N LYS A 68 -9.79 -0.33 1.81
CA LYS A 68 -10.06 1.05 1.35
C LYS A 68 -8.80 1.93 1.26
N PRO A 69 -7.75 1.50 0.54
CA PRO A 69 -6.53 2.29 0.43
C PRO A 69 -6.78 3.57 -0.39
N ASP A 70 -6.11 4.66 -0.02
CA ASP A 70 -6.04 5.87 -0.85
C ASP A 70 -5.12 5.66 -2.07
N ALA A 71 -4.09 4.82 -1.89
CA ALA A 71 -3.10 4.52 -2.92
C ALA A 71 -2.47 3.13 -2.78
N LEU A 72 -1.95 2.62 -3.89
CA LEU A 72 -1.13 1.41 -3.91
C LEU A 72 0.35 1.74 -4.04
N ALA A 73 1.16 1.00 -3.30
CA ALA A 73 2.59 0.90 -3.49
C ALA A 73 2.93 -0.42 -4.18
N LEU A 74 3.35 -0.36 -5.45
CA LEU A 74 3.66 -1.55 -6.24
C LEU A 74 5.16 -1.69 -6.47
N LYS A 75 5.68 -2.92 -6.36
CA LYS A 75 7.09 -3.21 -6.68
C LYS A 75 7.28 -4.58 -7.30
N ALA A 76 8.04 -4.62 -8.40
CA ALA A 76 8.62 -5.85 -8.93
C ALA A 76 10.04 -6.06 -8.37
N ASP A 77 10.51 -7.30 -8.32
CA ASP A 77 11.85 -7.58 -7.80
C ASP A 77 12.94 -6.88 -8.63
N ARG A 78 13.84 -6.15 -7.94
CA ARG A 78 14.91 -5.32 -8.52
C ARG A 78 14.42 -4.16 -9.40
N LYS A 79 13.20 -3.68 -9.16
CA LYS A 79 12.64 -2.47 -9.76
C LYS A 79 12.35 -1.43 -8.67
N ASP A 80 12.15 -0.19 -9.09
CA ASP A 80 11.74 0.89 -8.20
C ASP A 80 10.28 0.74 -7.80
N TRP A 81 9.89 1.48 -6.77
CA TRP A 81 8.51 1.57 -6.31
C TRP A 81 7.67 2.39 -7.28
N LEU A 82 6.44 1.94 -7.52
CA LEU A 82 5.42 2.69 -8.24
C LEU A 82 4.32 3.07 -7.26
N VAL A 83 3.88 4.32 -7.34
CA VAL A 83 2.67 4.82 -6.68
C VAL A 83 1.54 4.75 -7.70
N VAL A 84 0.41 4.14 -7.31
CA VAL A 84 -0.79 4.09 -8.15
C VAL A 84 -1.97 4.57 -7.32
N MET A 85 -2.68 5.57 -7.83
CA MET A 85 -3.91 6.12 -7.24
C MET A 85 -4.84 6.56 -8.37
N LYS A 86 -6.09 6.91 -8.03
CA LYS A 86 -7.01 7.47 -9.02
C LYS A 86 -6.51 8.86 -9.44
N ALA A 87 -6.67 9.16 -10.72
CA ALA A 87 -6.20 10.44 -11.27
C ALA A 87 -6.85 11.66 -10.59
N GLU A 88 -8.11 11.53 -10.17
CA GLU A 88 -8.82 12.58 -9.42
C GLU A 88 -8.18 12.86 -8.06
N ASP A 89 -7.77 11.83 -7.33
CA ASP A 89 -7.14 11.98 -6.01
C ASP A 89 -5.72 12.55 -6.16
N PHE A 90 -4.99 12.11 -7.18
CA PHE A 90 -3.71 12.74 -7.54
C PHE A 90 -3.89 14.23 -7.86
N LYS A 91 -4.92 14.59 -8.63
CA LYS A 91 -5.21 15.98 -8.98
C LYS A 91 -5.44 16.81 -7.71
N LYS A 92 -6.28 16.36 -6.79
CA LYS A 92 -6.53 17.03 -5.50
C LYS A 92 -5.22 17.26 -4.73
N LEU A 93 -4.36 16.24 -4.64
CA LEU A 93 -3.06 16.36 -3.96
C LEU A 93 -2.14 17.41 -4.59
N MET A 94 -2.17 17.58 -5.92
CA MET A 94 -1.32 18.54 -6.62
C MET A 94 -1.87 19.96 -6.58
N GLU A 95 -3.20 20.12 -6.56
CA GLU A 95 -3.85 21.41 -6.43
C GLU A 95 -3.81 21.94 -4.99
N GLY A 96 -3.59 21.04 -4.02
CA GLY A 96 -3.64 21.35 -2.59
C GLY A 96 -5.09 21.34 -2.09
N ASP A 97 -5.29 21.00 -0.82
CA ASP A 97 -6.58 21.21 -0.17
C ASP A 97 -6.70 22.72 0.11
N GLU A 98 -7.67 23.41 -0.52
CA GLU A 98 -8.10 24.76 -0.12
C GLU A 98 -8.62 24.80 1.32
#